data_AF-A0A0F9EWB5-F1
#
_entry.id   AF-A0A0F9EWB5-F1
#
_cell.length_a   1.000
_cell.length_b   1.000
_cell.length_c   1.000
_cell.angle_alpha   90.00
_cell.angle_beta   90.00
_cell.angle_gamma   90.00
#
_symmetry.space_group_name_H-M   'P 1'
#
loop_
_entity.id
_entity.type
_entity.pdbx_description
1 polymer ?
#
loop_
_entity_poly.entity_id
_entity_poly.type
_entity_poly.pdbx_seq_one_letter_code
_entity_poly.pdbx_strand_id
1 'polypeptide(L)'
;TTPYICRYRKVRHFWAPALLGLYFGFVPACVSAQSGPDPIFEKPAPISMAEFKKLKFEGVRAIEVNDYMYPGYKGDIKPGAPHADLNPKKAIIIAWGDKTHQLVFCHEASYCPLLMLPNGGGLCNQFFEALGGELFCAPGRRERNSFVDVIESGPKRVWVRWNYFCVPTKETPPVLRGTEDYIAYPNGMIWRRLTFQSLKPDDWLAYSICPIDFYCTIPPGVEWETLVQKDAEHGDGHVAAVLDAASDKRYDLFWGTPEPGVIRGFGYGMDKVRRNGDNTVLQQIARSKLGFAMVMPFKGEMPFIILGDASGFDREKSQLVDNTHNDTGGWGWGISEWDHWPIGWLNSMGSFRKPDSPYPYCICQMSHYILDPPISKGSDYITRSKDMEANRWAERHVYYTLSGVGTDFEEIRKLSKKWLQKGKACATPESVADLKP
;
A
#
# COMPACT_ATOMS: atom_id res chain seq x y z
N THR A 1 -56.65 -1.37 -11.72
CA THR A 1 -57.34 -1.84 -12.95
C THR A 1 -56.28 -2.05 -14.02
N THR A 2 -56.05 -3.32 -14.35
CA THR A 2 -55.13 -3.83 -15.37
C THR A 2 -55.63 -3.48 -16.81
N PRO A 3 -54.95 -3.87 -17.89
CA PRO A 3 -53.95 -3.13 -18.68
C PRO A 3 -54.43 -2.87 -20.13
N TYR A 4 -53.57 -2.33 -21.00
CA TYR A 4 -53.70 -2.57 -22.45
C TYR A 4 -52.39 -3.05 -23.08
N ILE A 5 -52.49 -4.24 -23.67
CA ILE A 5 -51.58 -4.89 -24.61
C ILE A 5 -52.18 -4.69 -26.01
N CYS A 6 -51.34 -4.43 -27.03
CA CYS A 6 -51.66 -4.75 -28.44
C CYS A 6 -50.33 -4.86 -29.23
N ARG A 7 -49.79 -6.05 -29.51
CA ARG A 7 -50.03 -7.00 -30.64
C ARG A 7 -49.56 -6.56 -32.04
N TYR A 8 -48.50 -7.26 -32.49
CA TYR A 8 -48.24 -7.89 -33.80
C TYR A 8 -48.38 -7.13 -35.13
N ARG A 9 -47.33 -7.24 -35.98
CA ARG A 9 -47.46 -7.91 -37.29
C ARG A 9 -46.13 -8.41 -37.88
N LYS A 10 -46.16 -9.67 -38.34
CA LYS A 10 -45.18 -10.35 -39.20
C LYS A 10 -45.34 -9.88 -40.65
N VAL A 11 -44.25 -9.79 -41.40
CA VAL A 11 -44.23 -10.05 -42.84
C VAL A 11 -43.00 -10.92 -43.17
N ARG A 12 -43.25 -12.10 -43.76
CA ARG A 12 -42.28 -12.97 -44.45
C ARG A 12 -42.04 -12.42 -45.85
N HIS A 13 -40.86 -12.59 -46.44
CA HIS A 13 -40.67 -12.92 -47.86
C HIS A 13 -39.43 -13.82 -48.01
N PHE A 14 -39.48 -14.70 -49.01
CA PHE A 14 -38.60 -15.86 -49.25
C PHE A 14 -38.08 -15.77 -50.69
N TRP A 15 -36.92 -16.39 -50.93
CA TRP A 15 -36.28 -16.86 -52.19
C TRP A 15 -34.94 -16.22 -52.62
N ALA A 16 -34.04 -17.14 -52.96
CA ALA A 16 -32.56 -17.13 -53.06
C ALA A 16 -32.05 -16.81 -54.49
N PRO A 17 -30.85 -17.25 -54.93
CA PRO A 17 -29.48 -17.21 -54.38
C PRO A 17 -28.49 -16.48 -55.35
N ALA A 18 -27.27 -16.18 -54.90
CA ALA A 18 -26.14 -15.96 -55.82
C ALA A 18 -24.85 -16.57 -55.26
N LEU A 19 -24.26 -17.46 -56.07
CA LEU A 19 -22.94 -18.05 -55.93
C LEU A 19 -21.85 -17.00 -56.11
N LEU A 20 -20.81 -17.05 -55.27
CA LEU A 20 -19.44 -16.68 -55.64
C LEU A 20 -18.49 -17.31 -54.62
N GLY A 21 -17.76 -18.33 -55.07
CA GLY A 21 -16.63 -18.87 -54.32
C GLY A 21 -15.42 -17.95 -54.41
N LEU A 22 -14.47 -18.12 -53.50
CA LEU A 22 -13.02 -17.98 -53.71
C LEU A 22 -12.23 -18.17 -52.39
N TYR A 23 -11.13 -18.91 -52.52
CA TYR A 23 -9.92 -18.98 -51.68
C TYR A 23 -10.01 -19.47 -50.23
N PHE A 24 -9.70 -20.77 -50.05
CA PHE A 24 -9.16 -21.30 -48.79
C PHE A 24 -7.67 -20.95 -48.68
N GLY A 25 -7.35 -19.92 -47.89
CA GLY A 25 -6.04 -19.74 -47.28
C GLY A 25 -6.04 -20.37 -45.89
N PHE A 26 -5.12 -21.30 -45.64
CA PHE A 26 -4.86 -21.86 -44.32
C PHE A 26 -4.40 -20.74 -43.36
N VAL A 27 -5.25 -20.38 -42.41
CA VAL A 27 -4.87 -19.62 -41.21
C VAL A 27 -4.63 -20.67 -40.10
N PRO A 28 -3.47 -20.68 -39.41
CA PRO A 28 -3.31 -21.55 -38.26
C PRO A 28 -4.35 -21.12 -37.22
N ALA A 29 -5.19 -22.06 -36.79
CA ALA A 29 -6.14 -21.82 -35.74
C ALA A 29 -5.39 -21.33 -34.50
N CYS A 30 -5.54 -20.04 -34.18
CA CYS A 30 -5.35 -19.57 -32.82
C CYS A 30 -6.20 -20.46 -31.93
N VAL A 31 -5.55 -21.25 -31.09
CA VAL A 31 -6.20 -21.92 -29.98
C VAL A 31 -6.72 -20.80 -29.09
N SER A 32 -8.00 -20.44 -29.27
CA SER A 32 -8.69 -19.58 -28.34
C SER A 32 -8.64 -20.28 -27.00
N ALA A 33 -8.03 -19.62 -26.00
CA ALA A 33 -8.17 -20.01 -24.61
C ALA A 33 -9.66 -20.25 -24.35
N GLN A 34 -10.01 -21.48 -23.97
CA GLN A 34 -11.39 -21.86 -23.70
C GLN A 34 -11.96 -20.89 -22.67
N SER A 35 -13.05 -20.21 -23.02
CA SER A 35 -13.86 -19.38 -22.13
C SER A 35 -14.69 -20.27 -21.18
N GLY A 36 -14.01 -21.13 -20.43
CA GLY A 36 -14.59 -21.81 -19.27
C GLY A 36 -14.62 -20.87 -18.08
N PRO A 37 -15.46 -21.11 -17.06
CA PRO A 37 -15.31 -20.45 -15.78
C PRO A 37 -13.88 -20.69 -15.28
N ASP A 38 -13.25 -19.65 -14.70
CA ASP A 38 -11.92 -19.79 -14.10
C ASP A 38 -11.94 -21.02 -13.17
N PRO A 39 -10.92 -21.91 -13.25
CA PRO A 39 -10.87 -23.07 -12.37
C PRO A 39 -11.01 -22.60 -10.92
N ILE A 40 -11.92 -23.23 -10.17
CA ILE A 40 -12.07 -22.96 -8.74
C ILE A 40 -10.70 -23.16 -8.10
N PHE A 41 -10.08 -22.08 -7.65
CA PHE A 41 -8.84 -22.15 -6.89
C PHE A 41 -9.17 -22.81 -5.55
N GLU A 42 -8.87 -24.11 -5.44
CA GLU A 42 -8.92 -24.80 -4.16
C GLU A 42 -7.81 -24.29 -3.26
N LYS A 43 -8.20 -23.42 -2.32
CA LYS A 43 -7.27 -22.83 -1.37
C LYS A 43 -6.76 -23.91 -0.42
N PRO A 44 -5.43 -24.13 -0.33
CA PRO A 44 -4.86 -25.07 0.63
C PRO A 44 -5.21 -24.68 2.07
N ALA A 45 -5.25 -25.68 2.96
CA ALA A 45 -5.42 -25.42 4.38
C ALA A 45 -4.27 -24.57 4.95
N PRO A 46 -4.53 -23.68 5.94
CA PRO A 46 -3.48 -22.93 6.61
C PRO A 46 -2.47 -23.86 7.29
N ILE A 47 -1.19 -23.47 7.26
CA ILE A 47 -0.10 -24.20 7.92
C ILE A 47 0.47 -23.43 9.11
N SER A 48 1.34 -24.04 9.90
CA SER A 48 2.11 -23.34 10.92
C SER A 48 3.31 -22.57 10.32
N MET A 49 3.80 -21.57 11.04
CA MET A 49 5.06 -20.87 10.73
C MET A 49 6.25 -21.82 10.76
N ALA A 50 6.20 -22.89 11.55
CA ALA A 50 7.23 -23.92 11.59
C ALA A 50 7.25 -24.76 10.31
N GLU A 51 6.09 -25.06 9.72
CA GLU A 51 5.96 -25.71 8.41
C GLU A 51 6.36 -24.76 7.29
N PHE A 52 5.88 -23.51 7.33
CA PHE A 52 6.23 -22.47 6.36
C PHE A 52 7.76 -22.32 6.22
N LYS A 53 8.50 -22.27 7.34
CA LYS A 53 9.98 -22.17 7.33
C LYS A 53 10.69 -23.35 6.69
N LYS A 54 10.03 -24.50 6.55
CA LYS A 54 10.58 -25.71 5.90
C LYS A 54 10.20 -25.79 4.42
N LEU A 55 9.25 -24.98 3.97
CA LEU A 55 8.80 -25.00 2.58
C LEU A 55 9.96 -24.60 1.65
N LYS A 56 10.05 -25.32 0.55
CA LYS A 56 10.85 -24.95 -0.61
C LYS A 56 9.91 -24.87 -1.80
N PHE A 57 9.94 -23.76 -2.51
CA PHE A 57 9.13 -23.56 -3.70
C PHE A 57 9.89 -22.67 -4.67
N GLU A 58 9.58 -22.82 -5.95
CA GLU A 58 10.12 -21.96 -6.99
C GLU A 58 9.23 -20.74 -7.21
N GLY A 59 9.85 -19.63 -7.58
CA GLY A 59 9.17 -18.39 -7.92
C GLY A 59 8.48 -17.77 -6.72
N VAL A 60 7.18 -17.49 -6.83
CA VAL A 60 6.38 -16.76 -5.82
C VAL A 60 5.20 -17.60 -5.34
N ARG A 61 4.76 -17.43 -4.09
CA ARG A 61 3.58 -18.10 -3.51
C ARG A 61 2.91 -17.25 -2.46
N ALA A 62 1.57 -17.27 -2.42
CA ALA A 62 0.78 -16.86 -1.25
C ALA A 62 0.47 -18.09 -0.41
N ILE A 63 0.79 -18.04 0.88
CA ILE A 63 0.58 -19.10 1.86
C ILE A 63 -0.18 -18.53 3.05
N GLU A 64 -1.25 -19.21 3.47
CA GLU A 64 -1.94 -18.88 4.71
C GLU A 64 -1.29 -19.61 5.88
N VAL A 65 -1.07 -18.89 6.98
CA VAL A 65 -0.56 -19.43 8.24
C VAL A 65 -1.52 -19.12 9.39
N ASN A 66 -1.50 -19.95 10.44
CA ASN A 66 -2.46 -19.86 11.55
C ASN A 66 -1.84 -19.48 12.91
N ASP A 67 -0.53 -19.31 13.00
CA ASP A 67 0.22 -19.02 14.23
C ASP A 67 1.27 -17.91 14.03
N TYR A 68 1.03 -16.98 13.09
CA TYR A 68 1.89 -15.84 12.83
C TYR A 68 2.01 -14.92 14.06
N MET A 69 3.24 -14.52 14.33
CA MET A 69 3.60 -13.47 15.28
C MET A 69 4.57 -12.53 14.59
N TYR A 70 4.47 -11.23 14.87
CA TYR A 70 5.46 -10.29 14.36
C TYR A 70 6.87 -10.65 14.87
N PRO A 71 7.92 -10.55 14.02
CA PRO A 71 9.28 -10.93 14.40
C PRO A 71 9.71 -10.33 15.75
N GLY A 72 10.24 -11.19 16.63
CA GLY A 72 10.71 -10.79 17.96
C GLY A 72 9.63 -10.68 19.04
N TYR A 73 8.35 -10.53 18.68
CA TYR A 73 7.27 -10.41 19.66
C TYR A 73 6.89 -11.76 20.26
N LYS A 74 6.82 -11.82 21.60
CA LYS A 74 6.53 -13.04 22.38
C LYS A 74 5.37 -12.90 23.35
N GLY A 75 4.77 -11.71 23.43
CA GLY A 75 3.67 -11.45 24.35
C GLY A 75 2.33 -12.00 23.83
N ASP A 76 1.29 -11.82 24.64
CA ASP A 76 -0.07 -12.17 24.26
C ASP A 76 -0.65 -11.17 23.25
N ILE A 77 -1.53 -11.66 22.38
CA ILE A 77 -2.33 -10.81 21.48
C ILE A 77 -3.70 -10.50 22.11
N LYS A 78 -4.01 -11.09 23.27
CA LYS A 78 -5.30 -10.90 23.95
C LYS A 78 -5.25 -9.74 24.96
N PRO A 79 -6.31 -8.91 25.04
CA PRO A 79 -7.50 -8.93 24.18
C PRO A 79 -7.22 -8.31 22.79
N GLY A 80 -7.39 -9.09 21.73
CA GLY A 80 -7.37 -8.60 20.36
C GLY A 80 -8.73 -7.98 19.99
N ALA A 81 -8.81 -7.24 18.87
CA ALA A 81 -10.12 -6.85 18.34
C ALA A 81 -10.99 -8.10 18.12
N PRO A 82 -12.33 -8.04 18.20
CA PRO A 82 -13.16 -9.20 17.94
C PRO A 82 -12.96 -9.72 16.51
N HIS A 83 -12.15 -10.80 16.40
CA HIS A 83 -11.82 -11.54 15.18
C HIS A 83 -13.03 -12.39 14.76
N ALA A 84 -13.38 -12.48 13.46
CA ALA A 84 -14.51 -13.32 13.04
C ALA A 84 -14.11 -14.80 12.81
N ASP A 85 -12.81 -15.10 12.71
CA ASP A 85 -12.23 -16.44 12.67
C ASP A 85 -11.67 -16.92 14.01
N LEU A 86 -11.82 -16.11 15.07
CA LEU A 86 -11.28 -16.34 16.41
C LEU A 86 -9.75 -16.51 16.48
N ASN A 87 -9.02 -16.26 15.39
CA ASN A 87 -7.59 -16.49 15.30
C ASN A 87 -6.79 -15.20 14.97
N PRO A 88 -6.38 -14.40 15.99
CA PRO A 88 -5.51 -13.24 15.80
C PRO A 88 -4.19 -13.52 15.08
N LYS A 89 -3.76 -14.79 15.05
CA LYS A 89 -2.48 -15.21 14.49
C LYS A 89 -2.59 -15.65 13.03
N LYS A 90 -3.75 -15.50 12.41
CA LYS A 90 -3.89 -15.72 10.98
C LYS A 90 -3.08 -14.68 10.21
N ALA A 91 -2.35 -15.14 9.18
CA ALA A 91 -1.74 -14.27 8.21
C ALA A 91 -1.69 -14.90 6.81
N ILE A 92 -1.65 -14.07 5.79
CA ILE A 92 -1.29 -14.46 4.43
C ILE A 92 0.09 -13.90 4.14
N ILE A 93 1.02 -14.77 3.77
CA ILE A 93 2.40 -14.43 3.45
C ILE A 93 2.60 -14.67 1.95
N ILE A 94 2.93 -13.61 1.23
CA ILE A 94 3.53 -13.72 -0.11
C ILE A 94 5.04 -13.83 0.08
N ALA A 95 5.59 -14.94 -0.39
CA ALA A 95 7.01 -15.24 -0.29
C ALA A 95 7.58 -15.68 -1.63
N TRP A 96 8.90 -15.51 -1.79
CA TRP A 96 9.65 -15.87 -2.96
C TRP A 96 10.70 -16.91 -2.61
N GLY A 97 10.92 -17.89 -3.49
CA GLY A 97 11.85 -19.00 -3.23
C GLY A 97 13.31 -18.58 -3.10
N ASP A 98 13.70 -17.48 -3.76
CA ASP A 98 15.07 -16.97 -3.84
C ASP A 98 15.24 -15.59 -3.17
N LYS A 99 14.20 -15.05 -2.51
CA LYS A 99 14.27 -13.77 -1.79
C LYS A 99 14.06 -13.97 -0.30
N THR A 100 14.61 -13.05 0.47
CA THR A 100 14.58 -13.08 1.93
C THR A 100 13.47 -12.19 2.51
N HIS A 101 13.01 -11.19 1.76
CA HIS A 101 11.85 -10.38 2.12
C HIS A 101 10.52 -11.11 1.86
N GLN A 102 9.46 -10.64 2.51
CA GLN A 102 8.12 -11.20 2.43
C GLN A 102 7.09 -10.07 2.44
N LEU A 103 5.96 -10.24 1.77
CA LEU A 103 4.82 -9.34 1.91
C LEU A 103 3.76 -10.03 2.78
N VAL A 104 3.50 -9.46 3.95
CA VAL A 104 2.67 -10.06 4.99
C VAL A 104 1.38 -9.27 5.18
N PHE A 105 0.26 -9.99 5.12
CA PHE A 105 -1.06 -9.53 5.51
C PHE A 105 -1.45 -10.27 6.80
N CYS A 106 -1.17 -9.69 7.96
CA CYS A 106 -1.49 -10.33 9.24
C CYS A 106 -2.80 -9.78 9.82
N HIS A 107 -3.62 -10.65 10.41
CA HIS A 107 -4.90 -10.26 10.98
C HIS A 107 -4.73 -9.14 12.01
N GLU A 108 -3.69 -9.22 12.85
CA GLU A 108 -3.52 -8.24 13.91
C GLU A 108 -3.28 -6.82 13.38
N ALA A 109 -2.70 -6.66 12.19
CA ALA A 109 -2.56 -5.37 11.52
C ALA A 109 -3.80 -4.97 10.70
N SER A 110 -4.97 -5.57 10.96
CA SER A 110 -6.14 -5.49 10.07
C SER A 110 -5.80 -5.83 8.62
N TYR A 111 -4.83 -6.72 8.42
CA TYR A 111 -4.26 -7.05 7.12
C TYR A 111 -3.61 -5.89 6.36
N CYS A 112 -3.28 -4.77 7.00
CA CYS A 112 -2.44 -3.75 6.37
C CYS A 112 -1.11 -4.38 5.92
N PRO A 113 -0.70 -4.20 4.64
CA PRO A 113 0.44 -4.90 4.07
C PRO A 113 1.75 -4.47 4.72
N LEU A 114 2.58 -5.45 5.08
CA LEU A 114 3.94 -5.22 5.56
C LEU A 114 4.92 -5.88 4.59
N LEU A 115 5.71 -5.08 3.86
CA LEU A 115 6.86 -5.58 3.11
C LEU A 115 8.02 -5.75 4.08
N MET A 116 8.09 -6.93 4.67
CA MET A 116 8.96 -7.34 5.76
C MET A 116 10.32 -7.77 5.25
N LEU A 117 11.38 -7.23 5.85
CA LEU A 117 12.76 -7.65 5.65
C LEU A 117 13.21 -8.69 6.69
N PRO A 118 14.33 -9.40 6.47
CA PRO A 118 14.85 -10.41 7.40
C PRO A 118 15.26 -9.88 8.77
N ASN A 119 15.61 -8.59 8.85
CA ASN A 119 15.92 -7.90 10.10
C ASN A 119 14.66 -7.60 10.94
N GLY A 120 13.47 -7.94 10.43
CA GLY A 120 12.18 -7.72 11.07
C GLY A 120 11.58 -6.34 10.83
N GLY A 121 12.30 -5.40 10.22
CA GLY A 121 11.75 -4.12 9.78
C GLY A 121 10.78 -4.33 8.61
N GLY A 122 9.65 -3.63 8.61
CA GLY A 122 8.64 -3.77 7.56
C GLY A 122 8.16 -2.44 7.04
N LEU A 123 8.25 -2.23 5.72
CA LEU A 123 7.58 -1.09 5.07
C LEU A 123 6.08 -1.32 5.10
N CYS A 124 5.34 -0.39 5.70
CA CYS A 124 3.90 -0.37 5.77
C CYS A 124 3.40 0.77 4.87
N ASN A 125 2.77 0.41 3.77
CA ASN A 125 2.14 1.38 2.88
C ASN A 125 0.65 1.37 3.20
N GLN A 126 0.21 2.35 3.99
CA GLN A 126 -1.17 2.45 4.44
C GLN A 126 -2.12 2.79 3.26
N PHE A 127 -3.41 2.71 3.55
CA PHE A 127 -4.56 2.65 2.66
C PHE A 127 -5.34 3.99 2.64
N PHE A 128 -6.42 4.07 1.85
CA PHE A 128 -7.32 5.23 1.85
C PHE A 128 -8.05 5.40 3.19
N GLU A 129 -7.56 6.30 4.03
CA GLU A 129 -8.22 6.63 5.30
C GLU A 129 -9.29 7.71 5.10
N ALA A 130 -10.50 7.46 5.60
CA ALA A 130 -11.56 8.46 5.61
C ALA A 130 -11.40 9.42 6.79
N LEU A 131 -11.71 10.70 6.61
CA LEU A 131 -11.62 11.65 7.73
C LEU A 131 -12.59 11.34 8.88
N GLY A 132 -13.74 10.77 8.57
CA GLY A 132 -14.79 10.41 9.51
C GLY A 132 -14.75 8.97 9.98
N GLY A 133 -13.77 8.18 9.56
CA GLY A 133 -13.67 6.78 9.95
C GLY A 133 -12.30 6.19 9.71
N GLU A 134 -11.92 5.24 10.54
CA GLU A 134 -10.57 4.68 10.60
C GLU A 134 -10.66 3.16 10.53
N LEU A 135 -9.71 2.51 9.85
CA LEU A 135 -9.63 1.05 9.83
C LEU A 135 -9.10 0.49 11.16
N PHE A 136 -8.17 1.20 11.77
CA PHE A 136 -7.43 0.80 12.96
C PHE A 136 -8.19 1.03 14.28
N CYS A 137 -9.36 1.69 14.23
CA CYS A 137 -10.25 1.76 15.37
C CYS A 137 -10.89 0.40 15.71
N ALA A 138 -11.31 0.18 16.96
CA ALA A 138 -11.84 -1.12 17.40
C ALA A 138 -13.01 -1.67 16.53
N PRO A 139 -13.96 -0.86 16.03
CA PRO A 139 -14.92 -1.30 15.03
C PRO A 139 -14.32 -1.67 13.67
N GLY A 140 -13.36 -0.89 13.15
CA GLY A 140 -12.73 -1.11 11.85
C GLY A 140 -11.91 -2.40 11.78
N ARG A 141 -11.30 -2.81 12.89
CA ARG A 141 -10.47 -4.03 12.97
C ARG A 141 -11.23 -5.36 12.97
N ARG A 142 -12.57 -5.32 12.97
CA ARG A 142 -13.38 -6.53 12.89
C ARG A 142 -13.21 -7.14 11.50
N GLU A 143 -13.11 -8.46 11.40
CA GLU A 143 -12.87 -9.12 10.10
C GLU A 143 -13.95 -8.80 9.05
N ARG A 144 -15.21 -8.59 9.46
CA ARG A 144 -16.27 -8.09 8.55
C ARG A 144 -15.92 -6.77 7.85
N ASN A 145 -14.99 -6.02 8.43
CA ASN A 145 -14.53 -4.70 8.00
C ASN A 145 -13.09 -4.72 7.45
N SER A 146 -12.36 -5.83 7.53
CA SER A 146 -11.05 -6.00 6.89
C SER A 146 -10.74 -7.47 6.65
N PHE A 147 -10.55 -7.86 5.39
CA PHE A 147 -10.28 -9.26 5.03
C PHE A 147 -9.49 -9.35 3.72
N VAL A 148 -8.75 -10.45 3.60
CA VAL A 148 -7.86 -10.72 2.47
C VAL A 148 -8.18 -12.05 1.83
N ASP A 149 -8.36 -12.04 0.51
CA ASP A 149 -8.60 -13.20 -0.32
C ASP A 149 -7.38 -13.52 -1.18
N VAL A 150 -6.99 -14.80 -1.24
CA VAL A 150 -6.03 -15.29 -2.22
C VAL A 150 -6.81 -15.67 -3.48
N ILE A 151 -6.70 -14.84 -4.51
CA ILE A 151 -7.37 -15.04 -5.81
C ILE A 151 -6.58 -16.02 -6.67
N GLU A 152 -5.25 -15.91 -6.64
CA GLU A 152 -4.34 -16.79 -7.38
C GLU A 152 -3.05 -17.01 -6.59
N SER A 153 -2.54 -18.25 -6.58
CA SER A 153 -1.23 -18.57 -6.00
C SER A 153 -0.47 -19.57 -6.88
N GLY A 154 0.45 -19.07 -7.69
CA GLY A 154 1.21 -19.80 -8.71
C GLY A 154 2.70 -19.47 -8.65
N PRO A 155 3.60 -20.36 -9.12
CA PRO A 155 5.04 -20.07 -9.11
C PRO A 155 5.40 -18.92 -10.06
N LYS A 156 4.48 -18.52 -10.95
CA LYS A 156 4.67 -17.44 -11.92
C LYS A 156 4.02 -16.12 -11.50
N ARG A 157 3.05 -16.17 -10.60
CA ARG A 157 2.24 -15.03 -10.18
C ARG A 157 1.43 -15.38 -8.94
N VAL A 158 1.26 -14.39 -8.07
CA VAL A 158 0.31 -14.41 -6.96
C VAL A 158 -0.61 -13.22 -7.12
N TRP A 159 -1.89 -13.40 -6.80
CA TRP A 159 -2.86 -12.32 -6.68
C TRP A 159 -3.58 -12.45 -5.35
N VAL A 160 -3.39 -11.44 -4.50
CA VAL A 160 -4.08 -11.27 -3.23
C VAL A 160 -4.94 -10.00 -3.31
N ARG A 161 -6.18 -10.05 -2.84
CA ARG A 161 -7.08 -8.90 -2.75
C ARG A 161 -7.37 -8.57 -1.30
N TRP A 162 -7.20 -7.32 -0.93
CA TRP A 162 -7.57 -6.77 0.37
C TRP A 162 -8.81 -5.89 0.23
N ASN A 163 -9.84 -6.18 1.02
CA ASN A 163 -11.00 -5.31 1.20
C ASN A 163 -10.99 -4.79 2.61
N TYR A 164 -11.25 -3.49 2.77
CA TYR A 164 -11.36 -2.86 4.08
C TYR A 164 -12.42 -1.78 4.10
N PHE A 165 -12.82 -1.42 5.32
CA PHE A 165 -13.83 -0.42 5.59
C PHE A 165 -13.32 0.56 6.64
N CYS A 166 -13.37 1.85 6.33
CA CYS A 166 -13.18 2.87 7.33
C CYS A 166 -14.46 2.99 8.15
N VAL A 167 -14.34 2.83 9.47
CA VAL A 167 -15.47 2.83 10.39
C VAL A 167 -15.26 3.94 11.41
N PRO A 168 -16.28 4.73 11.75
CA PRO A 168 -16.15 5.66 12.87
C PRO A 168 -15.77 4.91 14.16
N THR A 169 -15.16 5.61 15.11
CA THR A 169 -14.68 5.00 16.38
C THR A 169 -15.81 4.42 17.25
N LYS A 170 -17.06 4.80 16.96
CA LYS A 170 -18.28 4.24 17.55
C LYS A 170 -18.85 3.17 16.62
N GLU A 171 -19.59 2.20 17.17
CA GLU A 171 -20.27 1.16 16.39
C GLU A 171 -21.37 1.73 15.48
N THR A 172 -20.96 2.29 14.36
CA THR A 172 -21.81 2.86 13.31
C THR A 172 -21.47 2.23 11.97
N PRO A 173 -22.34 2.34 10.96
CA PRO A 173 -22.04 1.84 9.62
C PRO A 173 -20.73 2.43 9.07
N PRO A 174 -19.96 1.65 8.27
CA PRO A 174 -18.79 2.15 7.57
C PRO A 174 -19.07 3.41 6.74
N VAL A 175 -18.05 4.26 6.57
CA VAL A 175 -18.13 5.49 5.79
C VAL A 175 -17.41 5.39 4.45
N LEU A 176 -16.39 4.54 4.34
CA LEU A 176 -15.64 4.32 3.12
C LEU A 176 -15.33 2.83 3.00
N ARG A 177 -15.34 2.33 1.77
CA ARG A 177 -14.84 1.01 1.40
C ARG A 177 -13.61 1.16 0.52
N GLY A 178 -12.52 0.51 0.88
CA GLY A 178 -11.36 0.35 0.02
C GLY A 178 -11.24 -1.05 -0.54
N THR A 179 -10.65 -1.15 -1.73
CA THR A 179 -10.34 -2.42 -2.38
C THR A 179 -9.01 -2.30 -3.08
N GLU A 180 -8.10 -3.21 -2.74
CA GLU A 180 -6.75 -3.20 -3.24
C GLU A 180 -6.31 -4.59 -3.72
N ASP A 181 -5.72 -4.64 -4.90
CA ASP A 181 -5.20 -5.86 -5.51
C ASP A 181 -3.67 -5.83 -5.48
N TYR A 182 -3.04 -6.85 -4.93
CA TYR A 182 -1.59 -7.05 -4.90
C TYR A 182 -1.24 -8.23 -5.79
N ILE A 183 -0.54 -7.94 -6.89
CA ILE A 183 -0.11 -8.93 -7.86
C ILE A 183 1.41 -8.99 -7.83
N ALA A 184 1.93 -10.12 -7.33
CA ALA A 184 3.35 -10.34 -7.14
C ALA A 184 3.92 -11.31 -8.18
N TYR A 185 5.13 -11.05 -8.63
CA TYR A 185 5.85 -11.86 -9.62
C TYR A 185 7.16 -12.42 -9.05
N PRO A 186 7.74 -13.49 -9.64
CA PRO A 186 8.99 -14.11 -9.18
C PRO A 186 10.21 -13.18 -9.06
N ASN A 187 10.18 -12.03 -9.73
CA ASN A 187 11.24 -11.02 -9.68
C ASN A 187 11.26 -10.20 -8.38
N GLY A 188 10.35 -10.46 -7.43
CA GLY A 188 10.25 -9.71 -6.16
C GLY A 188 9.41 -8.44 -6.27
N MET A 189 8.84 -8.15 -7.44
CA MET A 189 8.03 -6.94 -7.67
C MET A 189 6.56 -7.19 -7.35
N ILE A 190 5.92 -6.16 -6.79
CA ILE A 190 4.52 -6.17 -6.40
C ILE A 190 3.83 -5.02 -7.13
N TRP A 191 2.94 -5.33 -8.06
CA TRP A 191 2.03 -4.36 -8.64
C TRP A 191 0.80 -4.26 -7.75
N ARG A 192 0.45 -3.05 -7.31
CA ARG A 192 -0.69 -2.79 -6.44
C ARG A 192 -1.67 -1.88 -7.16
N ARG A 193 -2.94 -2.29 -7.26
CA ARG A 193 -4.07 -1.45 -7.70
C ARG A 193 -4.88 -1.03 -6.49
N LEU A 194 -5.25 0.24 -6.41
CA LEU A 194 -6.03 0.81 -5.32
C LEU A 194 -7.28 1.51 -5.84
N THR A 195 -8.38 1.28 -5.15
CA THR A 195 -9.66 1.98 -5.35
C THR A 195 -10.36 2.16 -4.02
N PHE A 196 -11.18 3.20 -3.91
CA PHE A 196 -12.11 3.35 -2.79
C PHE A 196 -13.46 3.85 -3.26
N GLN A 197 -14.46 3.71 -2.40
CA GLN A 197 -15.81 4.19 -2.58
C GLN A 197 -16.30 4.85 -1.29
N SER A 198 -16.86 6.05 -1.38
CA SER A 198 -17.59 6.66 -0.26
C SER A 198 -18.93 5.96 -0.10
N LEU A 199 -19.25 5.57 1.13
CA LEU A 199 -20.54 4.98 1.51
C LEU A 199 -21.52 6.05 2.00
N LYS A 200 -21.07 7.30 2.06
CA LYS A 200 -21.89 8.50 2.34
C LYS A 200 -21.49 9.60 1.36
N PRO A 201 -21.94 9.54 0.09
CA PRO A 201 -21.42 10.39 -0.98
C PRO A 201 -21.67 11.90 -0.79
N ASP A 202 -22.58 12.28 0.11
CA ASP A 202 -22.88 13.68 0.46
C ASP A 202 -22.15 14.18 1.71
N ASP A 203 -21.35 13.33 2.35
CA ASP A 203 -20.58 13.65 3.55
C ASP A 203 -19.09 13.69 3.22
N TRP A 204 -18.47 14.87 3.30
CA TRP A 204 -17.04 15.05 3.02
C TRP A 204 -16.15 14.24 3.97
N LEU A 205 -16.64 13.88 5.16
CA LEU A 205 -15.92 13.03 6.10
C LEU A 205 -15.80 11.58 5.61
N ALA A 206 -16.59 11.17 4.62
CA ALA A 206 -16.59 9.81 4.08
C ALA A 206 -15.62 9.60 2.90
N TYR A 207 -14.73 10.57 2.66
CA TYR A 207 -13.73 10.52 1.60
C TYR A 207 -12.31 10.51 2.16
N SER A 208 -11.38 10.09 1.31
CA SER A 208 -9.95 10.08 1.60
C SER A 208 -9.20 11.00 0.65
N ILE A 209 -8.23 11.73 1.18
CA ILE A 209 -7.29 12.57 0.41
C ILE A 209 -5.84 12.11 0.60
N CYS A 210 -5.60 11.07 1.40
CA CYS A 210 -4.30 10.45 1.63
C CYS A 210 -4.34 9.00 1.12
N PRO A 211 -4.00 8.75 -0.16
CA PRO A 211 -3.91 7.39 -0.68
C PRO A 211 -2.77 6.57 -0.08
N ILE A 212 -1.65 7.21 0.28
CA ILE A 212 -0.42 6.53 0.71
C ILE A 212 0.16 7.25 1.91
N ASP A 213 0.25 6.50 2.99
CA ASP A 213 1.03 6.85 4.16
C ASP A 213 2.22 5.88 4.24
N PHE A 214 3.43 6.42 4.36
CA PHE A 214 4.69 5.67 4.27
C PHE A 214 5.27 5.48 5.68
N TYR A 215 4.79 4.42 6.33
CA TYR A 215 5.21 4.01 7.66
C TYR A 215 6.28 2.92 7.58
N CYS A 216 7.06 2.80 8.64
CA CYS A 216 7.88 1.63 8.86
C CYS A 216 7.63 1.03 10.24
N THR A 217 7.47 -0.29 10.28
CA THR A 217 7.34 -1.08 11.50
C THR A 217 8.71 -1.59 11.93
N ILE A 218 8.96 -1.55 13.25
CA ILE A 218 10.23 -1.91 13.88
C ILE A 218 9.95 -2.99 14.94
N PRO A 219 10.76 -4.07 15.02
CA PRO A 219 10.61 -5.11 16.04
C PRO A 219 10.75 -4.62 17.47
N PRO A 220 10.15 -5.32 18.45
CA PRO A 220 10.36 -5.02 19.85
C PRO A 220 11.82 -5.20 20.24
N GLY A 221 12.34 -4.30 21.06
CA GLY A 221 13.72 -4.31 21.53
C GLY A 221 14.77 -3.98 20.46
N VAL A 222 14.36 -3.53 19.28
CA VAL A 222 15.25 -3.04 18.22
C VAL A 222 15.06 -1.54 18.08
N GLU A 223 16.16 -0.78 18.06
CA GLU A 223 16.10 0.65 17.78
C GLU A 223 16.19 0.92 16.28
N TRP A 224 15.38 1.84 15.76
CA TRP A 224 15.26 2.07 14.31
C TRP A 224 16.58 2.53 13.69
N GLU A 225 17.40 3.27 14.43
CA GLU A 225 18.72 3.75 13.98
C GLU A 225 19.71 2.60 13.73
N THR A 226 19.42 1.40 14.25
CA THR A 226 20.20 0.20 13.98
C THR A 226 19.84 -0.42 12.63
N LEU A 227 18.61 -0.20 12.14
CA LEU A 227 18.09 -0.76 10.89
C LEU A 227 18.38 0.12 9.69
N VAL A 228 18.46 1.44 9.86
CA VAL A 228 18.65 2.38 8.75
C VAL A 228 20.11 2.70 8.47
N GLN A 229 20.41 3.12 7.23
CA GLN A 229 21.72 3.66 6.88
C GLN A 229 22.03 4.92 7.69
N LYS A 230 23.32 5.15 7.95
CA LYS A 230 23.80 6.36 8.62
C LYS A 230 24.32 7.34 7.57
N ASP A 231 24.04 8.62 7.76
CA ASP A 231 24.75 9.67 7.05
C ASP A 231 26.22 9.66 7.51
N ALA A 232 27.14 9.56 6.54
CA ALA A 232 28.57 9.48 6.81
C ALA A 232 29.12 10.78 7.39
N GLU A 233 28.51 11.93 7.07
CA GLU A 233 29.00 13.24 7.51
C GLU A 233 28.50 13.58 8.92
N HIS A 234 27.22 13.37 9.19
CA HIS A 234 26.59 13.81 10.45
C HIS A 234 26.32 12.67 11.45
N GLY A 235 26.35 11.41 11.02
CA GLY A 235 26.02 10.25 11.87
C GLY A 235 24.51 10.05 12.13
N ASP A 236 23.67 10.91 11.56
CA ASP A 236 22.21 10.81 11.64
C ASP A 236 21.71 9.55 10.92
N GLY A 237 20.60 8.98 11.39
CA GLY A 237 19.93 7.89 10.70
C GLY A 237 19.12 8.40 9.53
N HIS A 238 19.31 7.81 8.36
CA HIS A 238 18.57 8.10 7.14
C HIS A 238 17.21 7.40 7.23
N VAL A 239 16.11 8.12 7.37
CA VAL A 239 14.82 7.49 7.68
C VAL A 239 13.85 7.46 6.52
N ALA A 240 14.06 8.28 5.49
CA ALA A 240 13.31 8.22 4.24
C ALA A 240 14.07 8.92 3.11
N ALA A 241 13.83 8.46 1.89
CA ALA A 241 14.26 9.15 0.68
C ALA A 241 13.11 9.20 -0.34
N VAL A 242 13.07 10.27 -1.13
CA VAL A 242 12.20 10.40 -2.30
C VAL A 242 13.08 10.70 -3.52
N LEU A 243 12.91 9.89 -4.56
CA LEU A 243 13.71 9.96 -5.79
C LEU A 243 12.83 10.41 -6.95
N ASP A 244 13.20 11.48 -7.64
CA ASP A 244 12.57 11.80 -8.93
C ASP A 244 12.95 10.75 -9.97
N ALA A 245 11.97 10.15 -10.65
CA ALA A 245 12.22 9.20 -11.72
C ALA A 245 12.75 9.87 -13.00
N ALA A 246 12.54 11.17 -13.18
CA ALA A 246 12.89 11.91 -14.38
C ALA A 246 14.22 12.66 -14.30
N SER A 247 14.77 12.87 -13.10
CA SER A 247 16.00 13.64 -12.87
C SER A 247 16.85 13.05 -11.74
N ASP A 248 17.95 13.70 -11.42
CA ASP A 248 18.81 13.38 -10.27
C ASP A 248 18.29 13.96 -8.95
N LYS A 249 17.19 14.74 -8.98
CA LYS A 249 16.58 15.30 -7.77
C LYS A 249 16.22 14.21 -6.78
N ARG A 250 16.50 14.54 -5.52
CA ARG A 250 16.35 13.65 -4.39
C ARG A 250 16.06 14.48 -3.15
N TYR A 251 15.18 13.96 -2.31
CA TYR A 251 14.89 14.49 -0.98
C TYR A 251 15.12 13.38 0.03
N ASP A 252 16.02 13.59 0.97
CA ASP A 252 16.37 12.68 2.05
C ASP A 252 16.01 13.33 3.37
N LEU A 253 15.57 12.49 4.29
CA LEU A 253 15.21 12.85 5.64
C LEU A 253 16.08 12.06 6.62
N PHE A 254 16.66 12.79 7.56
CA PHE A 254 17.59 12.30 8.56
C PHE A 254 17.10 12.65 9.95
N TRP A 255 17.21 11.68 10.85
CA TRP A 255 16.91 11.85 12.27
C TRP A 255 18.18 11.60 13.08
N GLY A 256 18.50 12.53 13.97
CA GLY A 256 19.56 12.37 14.95
C GLY A 256 19.24 11.22 15.90
N THR A 257 20.28 10.64 16.49
CA THR A 257 20.09 9.54 17.44
C THR A 257 19.36 10.07 18.69
N PRO A 258 18.21 9.48 19.05
CA PRO A 258 17.46 9.96 20.20
C PRO A 258 18.20 9.72 21.51
N GLU A 259 17.83 10.49 22.54
CA GLU A 259 18.35 10.24 23.89
C GLU A 259 17.70 8.98 24.49
N PRO A 260 18.48 8.11 25.17
CA PRO A 260 17.94 6.95 25.87
C PRO A 260 16.92 7.37 26.94
N GLY A 261 15.84 6.60 27.10
CA GLY A 261 14.88 6.78 28.20
C GLY A 261 13.84 7.89 28.01
N VAL A 262 13.79 8.55 26.85
CA VAL A 262 12.82 9.63 26.57
C VAL A 262 11.65 9.10 25.71
N ILE A 263 10.43 9.57 26.00
CA ILE A 263 9.26 9.32 25.16
C ILE A 263 9.36 10.19 23.90
N ARG A 264 9.28 9.55 22.73
CA ARG A 264 9.52 10.18 21.42
C ARG A 264 8.17 10.42 20.73
N GLY A 265 7.55 11.56 21.02
CA GLY A 265 6.22 11.92 20.51
C GLY A 265 6.19 13.23 19.75
N PHE A 266 5.00 13.82 19.57
CA PHE A 266 4.83 15.03 18.76
C PHE A 266 5.81 16.15 19.15
N GLY A 267 6.58 16.61 18.17
CA GLY A 267 7.52 17.71 18.33
C GLY A 267 8.81 17.32 19.08
N TYR A 268 9.01 16.04 19.42
CA TYR A 268 10.29 15.57 19.95
C TYR A 268 11.37 15.61 18.88
N GLY A 269 12.58 16.01 19.26
CA GLY A 269 13.75 15.97 18.39
C GLY A 269 13.65 16.90 17.17
N MET A 270 12.83 17.95 17.21
CA MET A 270 12.71 18.92 16.11
C MET A 270 14.01 19.66 15.79
N ASP A 271 14.92 19.75 16.75
CA ASP A 271 16.29 20.26 16.59
C ASP A 271 17.26 19.21 16.03
N LYS A 272 16.84 17.95 15.99
CA LYS A 272 17.61 16.78 15.56
C LYS A 272 17.08 16.19 14.25
N VAL A 273 16.22 16.91 13.52
CA VAL A 273 15.73 16.50 12.21
C VAL A 273 16.42 17.32 11.14
N ARG A 274 16.80 16.66 10.05
CA ARG A 274 17.50 17.29 8.93
C ARG A 274 17.02 16.70 7.62
N ARG A 275 17.13 17.50 6.57
CA ARG A 275 16.80 17.10 5.20
C ARG A 275 17.78 17.72 4.22
N ASN A 276 18.04 17.07 3.08
CA ASN A 276 18.84 17.66 1.99
C ASN A 276 17.93 18.32 0.94
N GLY A 277 17.10 19.25 1.39
CA GLY A 277 16.17 19.96 0.52
C GLY A 277 15.18 20.79 1.33
N ASP A 278 14.17 21.28 0.64
CA ASP A 278 13.08 22.04 1.22
C ASP A 278 11.74 21.58 0.62
N ASN A 279 10.65 22.20 1.05
CA ASN A 279 9.33 21.94 0.47
C ASN A 279 9.32 22.17 -1.05
N THR A 280 10.08 23.14 -1.56
CA THR A 280 10.18 23.41 -3.01
C THR A 280 10.69 22.19 -3.77
N VAL A 281 11.81 21.59 -3.32
CA VAL A 281 12.37 20.38 -3.91
C VAL A 281 11.38 19.23 -3.79
N LEU A 282 10.80 19.03 -2.60
CA LEU A 282 9.85 17.93 -2.36
C LEU A 282 8.63 18.00 -3.28
N GLN A 283 8.03 19.18 -3.45
CA GLN A 283 6.89 19.35 -4.36
C GLN A 283 7.30 19.27 -5.84
N GLN A 284 8.51 19.68 -6.21
CA GLN A 284 9.00 19.46 -7.58
C GLN A 284 9.11 17.96 -7.90
N ILE A 285 9.52 17.14 -6.94
CA ILE A 285 9.55 15.68 -7.08
C ILE A 285 8.11 15.13 -7.14
N ALA A 286 7.22 15.57 -6.25
CA ALA A 286 5.82 15.16 -6.21
C ALA A 286 5.09 15.39 -7.55
N ARG A 287 5.47 16.46 -8.26
CA ARG A 287 4.93 16.89 -9.55
C ARG A 287 5.82 16.53 -10.74
N SER A 288 6.73 15.57 -10.55
CA SER A 288 7.63 15.11 -11.62
C SER A 288 6.86 14.70 -12.87
N LYS A 289 7.45 14.93 -14.03
CA LYS A 289 6.88 14.56 -15.34
C LYS A 289 6.65 13.05 -15.48
N LEU A 290 7.43 12.23 -14.79
CA LEU A 290 7.23 10.76 -14.79
C LEU A 290 6.57 10.29 -13.50
N GLY A 291 7.02 10.81 -12.35
CA GLY A 291 6.67 10.32 -11.02
C GLY A 291 7.93 10.15 -10.18
N PHE A 292 7.81 9.40 -9.10
CA PHE A 292 8.88 9.29 -8.10
C PHE A 292 8.82 7.94 -7.37
N ALA A 293 9.89 7.63 -6.65
CA ALA A 293 9.94 6.55 -5.67
C ALA A 293 10.05 7.12 -4.26
N MET A 294 9.34 6.53 -3.31
CA MET A 294 9.57 6.71 -1.88
C MET A 294 10.29 5.46 -1.36
N VAL A 295 11.37 5.65 -0.61
CA VAL A 295 12.32 4.59 -0.25
C VAL A 295 12.60 4.64 1.25
N MET A 296 12.56 3.48 1.89
CA MET A 296 13.01 3.26 3.26
C MET A 296 14.45 2.75 3.21
N PRO A 297 15.46 3.55 3.60
CA PRO A 297 16.85 3.24 3.32
C PRO A 297 17.47 2.38 4.43
N PHE A 298 16.89 1.20 4.60
CA PHE A 298 17.42 0.17 5.49
C PHE A 298 18.81 -0.31 5.04
N LYS A 299 19.59 -0.83 5.99
CA LYS A 299 20.93 -1.37 5.74
C LYS A 299 20.81 -2.63 4.88
N GLY A 300 21.49 -2.63 3.74
CA GLY A 300 21.54 -3.76 2.81
C GLY A 300 20.36 -3.81 1.85
N GLU A 301 19.13 -3.81 2.36
CA GLU A 301 17.89 -3.88 1.57
C GLU A 301 17.05 -2.62 1.77
N MET A 302 16.52 -2.03 0.71
CA MET A 302 15.75 -0.78 0.72
C MET A 302 14.35 -1.02 0.13
N PRO A 303 13.31 -1.24 0.95
CA PRO A 303 11.96 -1.35 0.45
C PRO A 303 11.47 0.00 -0.08
N PHE A 304 10.74 -0.03 -1.18
CA PHE A 304 10.29 1.17 -1.89
C PHE A 304 8.86 1.03 -2.43
N ILE A 305 8.27 2.18 -2.77
CA ILE A 305 7.05 2.30 -3.56
C ILE A 305 7.24 3.35 -4.65
N ILE A 306 6.71 3.08 -5.84
CA ILE A 306 6.79 3.95 -7.02
C ILE A 306 5.38 4.35 -7.44
N LEU A 307 5.19 5.63 -7.72
CA LEU A 307 3.95 6.19 -8.26
C LEU A 307 4.19 7.41 -9.16
N GLY A 308 3.23 7.72 -10.01
CA GLY A 308 3.25 8.88 -10.89
C GLY A 308 2.00 9.02 -11.75
N ASP A 309 2.03 10.00 -12.67
CA ASP A 309 0.89 10.35 -13.52
C ASP A 309 0.41 9.16 -14.37
N ALA A 310 1.36 8.42 -14.96
CA ALA A 310 1.08 7.21 -15.73
C ALA A 310 0.37 6.12 -14.92
N SER A 311 0.56 6.11 -13.60
CA SER A 311 0.01 5.15 -12.66
C SER A 311 -1.24 5.67 -11.92
N GLY A 312 -1.86 6.74 -12.43
CA GLY A 312 -3.15 7.28 -11.95
C GLY A 312 -3.03 8.38 -10.89
N PHE A 313 -1.80 8.72 -10.46
CA PHE A 313 -1.56 9.81 -9.51
C PHE A 313 -1.31 11.12 -10.28
N ASP A 314 -2.40 11.85 -10.56
CA ASP A 314 -2.36 13.14 -11.28
C ASP A 314 -1.31 14.07 -10.67
N ARG A 315 -0.30 14.41 -11.47
CA ARG A 315 0.84 15.21 -11.00
C ARG A 315 0.43 16.59 -10.48
N GLU A 316 -0.66 17.19 -10.97
CA GLU A 316 -1.09 18.53 -10.54
C GLU A 316 -1.78 18.48 -9.16
N LYS A 317 -2.36 17.32 -8.80
CA LYS A 317 -2.97 17.05 -7.49
C LYS A 317 -2.02 16.34 -6.51
N SER A 318 -0.87 15.89 -7.00
CA SER A 318 0.11 15.16 -6.20
C SER A 318 0.84 16.11 -5.25
N GLN A 319 0.79 15.80 -3.95
CA GLN A 319 1.56 16.47 -2.91
C GLN A 319 2.29 15.42 -2.08
N LEU A 320 3.60 15.58 -1.90
CA LEU A 320 4.37 14.84 -0.91
C LEU A 320 4.44 15.63 0.38
N VAL A 321 4.27 14.94 1.49
CA VAL A 321 4.27 15.52 2.83
C VAL A 321 5.38 14.86 3.64
N ASP A 322 6.32 15.66 4.11
CA ASP A 322 7.22 15.28 5.19
C ASP A 322 6.50 15.53 6.52
N ASN A 323 6.22 14.46 7.26
CA ASN A 323 5.50 14.57 8.52
C ASN A 323 6.40 15.10 9.65
N THR A 324 7.72 15.08 9.47
CA THR A 324 8.71 15.56 10.44
C THR A 324 8.69 17.08 10.55
N HIS A 325 8.55 17.76 9.41
CA HIS A 325 8.50 19.22 9.31
C HIS A 325 7.06 19.72 9.14
N ASN A 326 6.78 20.96 9.52
CA ASN A 326 5.44 21.53 9.43
C ASN A 326 5.18 22.29 8.11
N ASP A 327 6.21 22.45 7.27
CA ASP A 327 6.20 23.35 6.11
C ASP A 327 5.81 22.67 4.78
N THR A 328 5.59 21.36 4.81
CA THR A 328 5.19 20.55 3.64
C THR A 328 3.72 20.13 3.68
N GLY A 329 2.92 20.69 4.59
CA GLY A 329 1.55 20.22 4.89
C GLY A 329 1.48 19.17 6.00
N GLY A 330 2.62 18.78 6.56
CA GLY A 330 2.71 17.85 7.68
C GLY A 330 2.29 18.49 9.00
N TRP A 331 2.15 17.65 10.01
CA TRP A 331 1.81 18.07 11.38
C TRP A 331 3.04 18.48 12.21
N GLY A 332 4.26 18.30 11.68
CA GLY A 332 5.49 18.62 12.41
C GLY A 332 5.74 17.66 13.58
N TRP A 333 5.64 16.37 13.31
CA TRP A 333 5.78 15.30 14.30
C TRP A 333 7.19 15.19 14.88
N GLY A 334 8.21 15.73 14.21
CA GLY A 334 9.60 15.51 14.59
C GLY A 334 9.95 14.02 14.52
N ILE A 335 10.78 13.56 15.46
CA ILE A 335 11.13 12.14 15.63
C ILE A 335 10.03 11.48 16.46
N SER A 336 8.93 11.13 15.80
CA SER A 336 7.82 10.44 16.46
C SER A 336 7.91 8.92 16.29
N GLU A 337 7.80 8.22 17.41
CA GLU A 337 7.70 6.78 17.50
C GLU A 337 6.40 6.41 18.18
N TRP A 338 5.64 5.53 17.54
CA TRP A 338 4.38 5.09 18.11
C TRP A 338 4.35 3.60 18.34
N ASP A 339 4.07 3.25 19.59
CA ASP A 339 3.82 1.89 19.99
C ASP A 339 2.33 1.63 19.88
N HIS A 340 2.01 0.81 18.90
CA HIS A 340 0.66 0.61 18.42
C HIS A 340 0.22 -0.83 18.65
N TRP A 341 0.45 -1.33 19.85
CA TRP A 341 0.04 -2.69 20.16
C TRP A 341 -1.40 -2.81 20.67
N PRO A 342 -2.15 -3.81 20.18
CA PRO A 342 -1.74 -4.76 19.14
C PRO A 342 -1.74 -4.11 17.74
N ILE A 343 -0.81 -4.55 16.86
CA ILE A 343 -0.33 -3.87 15.61
C ILE A 343 -1.39 -3.08 14.85
N GLY A 344 -2.64 -3.50 14.90
CA GLY A 344 -3.78 -2.75 14.40
C GLY A 344 -3.99 -1.36 15.00
N TRP A 345 -3.13 -0.82 15.87
CA TRP A 345 -3.17 0.59 16.25
C TRP A 345 -2.26 1.47 15.39
N LEU A 346 -1.64 0.97 14.31
CA LEU A 346 -0.55 1.62 13.54
C LEU A 346 -0.77 3.11 13.12
N ASN A 347 -1.97 3.66 13.32
CA ASN A 347 -2.33 5.06 13.08
C ASN A 347 -3.03 5.78 14.26
N SER A 348 -3.05 5.23 15.48
CA SER A 348 -3.63 5.93 16.63
C SER A 348 -2.66 7.02 17.12
N MET A 349 -2.56 8.14 16.38
CA MET A 349 -1.61 9.25 16.53
C MET A 349 -1.60 9.89 17.95
N GLY A 350 -1.14 9.14 18.95
CA GLY A 350 -1.35 9.42 20.37
C GLY A 350 -0.85 8.34 21.33
N SER A 351 -0.48 7.15 20.85
CA SER A 351 0.21 6.12 21.65
C SER A 351 1.72 6.14 21.38
N PHE A 352 2.43 7.07 22.03
CA PHE A 352 3.88 7.18 21.84
C PHE A 352 4.62 6.01 22.47
N ARG A 353 5.69 5.57 21.80
CA ARG A 353 6.54 4.50 22.28
C ARG A 353 7.19 4.88 23.60
N LYS A 354 7.06 3.99 24.59
CA LYS A 354 7.76 4.08 25.87
C LYS A 354 9.12 3.39 25.77
N PRO A 355 10.16 3.86 26.49
CA PRO A 355 11.52 3.33 26.39
C PRO A 355 11.69 1.82 26.62
N ASP A 356 10.76 1.19 27.32
CA ASP A 356 10.76 -0.22 27.71
C ASP A 356 9.60 -1.01 27.08
N SER A 357 8.97 -0.45 26.04
CA SER A 357 7.84 -1.10 25.39
C SER A 357 8.22 -2.51 24.90
N PRO A 358 7.42 -3.55 25.25
CA PRO A 358 7.63 -4.91 24.78
C PRO A 358 7.09 -5.12 23.36
N TYR A 359 6.60 -4.07 22.71
CA TYR A 359 5.84 -4.15 21.48
C TYR A 359 6.62 -3.64 20.26
N PRO A 360 6.35 -4.17 19.06
CA PRO A 360 6.72 -3.48 17.83
C PRO A 360 6.13 -2.07 17.80
N TYR A 361 6.84 -1.15 17.19
CA TYR A 361 6.43 0.23 17.04
C TYR A 361 6.59 0.66 15.59
N CYS A 362 6.05 1.83 15.23
CA CYS A 362 6.28 2.42 13.93
C CYS A 362 6.87 3.81 14.00
N ILE A 363 7.43 4.18 12.86
CA ILE A 363 7.89 5.53 12.53
C ILE A 363 7.24 5.93 11.21
N CYS A 364 6.85 7.19 11.09
CA CYS A 364 6.21 7.74 9.90
C CYS A 364 6.96 8.96 9.45
N GLN A 365 7.45 8.90 8.23
CA GLN A 365 8.29 9.95 7.69
C GLN A 365 7.52 10.76 6.69
N MET A 366 6.78 10.09 5.80
CA MET A 366 6.25 10.69 4.61
C MET A 366 4.81 10.23 4.32
N SER A 367 4.04 11.09 3.69
CA SER A 367 2.73 10.77 3.14
C SER A 367 2.62 11.34 1.73
N HIS A 368 1.70 10.79 0.94
CA HIS A 368 1.28 11.32 -0.35
C HIS A 368 -0.18 11.70 -0.26
N TYR A 369 -0.49 12.94 -0.58
CA TYR A 369 -1.85 13.46 -0.63
C TYR A 369 -2.27 13.76 -2.08
N ILE A 370 -3.57 13.69 -2.31
CA ILE A 370 -4.25 14.09 -3.54
C ILE A 370 -5.04 15.36 -3.23
N LEU A 371 -4.43 16.50 -3.52
CA LEU A 371 -4.93 17.83 -3.16
C LEU A 371 -4.61 18.85 -4.26
N ASP A 372 -5.60 19.67 -4.60
CA ASP A 372 -5.41 20.84 -5.46
C ASP A 372 -6.28 22.01 -4.96
N PRO A 373 -5.69 23.15 -4.57
CA PRO A 373 -4.26 23.41 -4.46
C PRO A 373 -3.63 22.71 -3.23
N PRO A 374 -2.29 22.54 -3.21
CA PRO A 374 -1.59 21.89 -2.11
C PRO A 374 -1.73 22.68 -0.80
N ILE A 375 -1.49 22.01 0.32
CA ILE A 375 -1.49 22.60 1.66
C ILE A 375 -0.09 22.94 2.15
N SER A 376 0.01 23.99 2.95
CA SER A 376 1.28 24.45 3.52
C SER A 376 1.48 24.02 4.98
N LYS A 377 0.38 23.74 5.69
CA LYS A 377 0.38 23.34 7.10
C LYS A 377 -0.69 22.28 7.34
N GLY A 378 -0.47 21.37 8.29
CA GLY A 378 -1.44 20.32 8.64
C GLY A 378 -2.83 20.86 9.01
N SER A 379 -2.94 22.08 9.57
CA SER A 379 -4.23 22.71 9.86
C SER A 379 -5.12 22.95 8.64
N ASP A 380 -4.53 23.08 7.44
CA ASP A 380 -5.27 23.32 6.21
C ASP A 380 -5.95 22.04 5.69
N TYR A 381 -5.51 20.87 6.18
CA TYR A 381 -6.00 19.55 5.78
C TYR A 381 -7.52 19.49 5.85
N ILE A 382 -8.11 19.81 7.02
CA ILE A 382 -9.58 19.79 7.23
C ILE A 382 -10.31 20.72 6.25
N THR A 383 -9.74 21.88 5.93
CA THR A 383 -10.36 22.83 5.01
C THR A 383 -10.38 22.27 3.59
N ARG A 384 -9.26 21.68 3.14
CA ARG A 384 -9.19 21.06 1.80
C ARG A 384 -10.08 19.84 1.67
N SER A 385 -10.19 19.04 2.72
CA SER A 385 -11.04 17.86 2.74
C SER A 385 -12.52 18.14 2.50
N LYS A 386 -12.98 19.39 2.65
CA LYS A 386 -14.38 19.78 2.38
C LYS A 386 -14.68 19.98 0.90
N ASP A 387 -13.68 19.96 0.02
CA ASP A 387 -13.88 20.08 -1.41
C ASP A 387 -14.51 18.79 -1.97
N MET A 388 -15.82 18.84 -2.16
CA MET A 388 -16.59 17.71 -2.67
C MET A 388 -16.31 17.39 -4.14
N GLU A 389 -15.83 18.35 -4.94
CA GLU A 389 -15.44 18.08 -6.32
C GLU A 389 -14.14 17.27 -6.35
N ALA A 390 -13.14 17.70 -5.57
CA ALA A 390 -11.88 16.98 -5.41
C ALA A 390 -12.09 15.57 -4.81
N ASN A 391 -12.94 15.45 -3.80
CA ASN A 391 -13.30 14.16 -3.18
C ASN A 391 -13.92 13.18 -4.18
N ARG A 392 -14.92 13.63 -4.96
CA ARG A 392 -15.55 12.81 -6.00
C ARG A 392 -14.62 12.52 -7.16
N TRP A 393 -13.70 13.44 -7.47
CA TRP A 393 -12.64 13.19 -8.43
C TRP A 393 -11.78 12.03 -7.93
N ALA A 394 -11.26 12.09 -6.70
CA ALA A 394 -10.37 11.06 -6.15
C ALA A 394 -11.04 9.66 -6.13
N GLU A 395 -12.30 9.58 -5.70
CA GLU A 395 -13.07 8.32 -5.67
C GLU A 395 -13.21 7.66 -7.06
N ARG A 396 -13.33 8.46 -8.14
CA ARG A 396 -13.56 7.95 -9.50
C ARG A 396 -12.29 7.43 -10.18
N HIS A 397 -11.13 7.58 -9.56
CA HIS A 397 -9.85 7.18 -10.15
C HIS A 397 -9.40 5.82 -9.66
N VAL A 398 -8.55 5.18 -10.46
CA VAL A 398 -7.86 3.95 -10.11
C VAL A 398 -6.39 4.26 -10.04
N TYR A 399 -5.77 3.90 -8.92
CA TYR A 399 -4.39 4.20 -8.64
C TYR A 399 -3.57 2.93 -8.71
N TYR A 400 -2.33 3.05 -9.18
CA TYR A 400 -1.42 1.93 -9.34
C TYR A 400 -0.05 2.29 -8.76
N THR A 401 0.52 1.36 -8.00
CA THR A 401 1.87 1.52 -7.45
C THR A 401 2.69 0.28 -7.74
N LEU A 402 4.00 0.45 -7.82
CA LEU A 402 4.97 -0.65 -7.88
C LEU A 402 5.79 -0.64 -6.60
N SER A 403 5.78 -1.74 -5.86
CA SER A 403 6.59 -1.92 -4.67
C SER A 403 7.61 -3.04 -4.84
N GLY A 404 8.70 -2.96 -4.09
CA GLY A 404 9.77 -3.95 -4.13
C GLY A 404 10.86 -3.64 -3.13
N VAL A 405 11.95 -4.40 -3.21
CA VAL A 405 13.15 -4.21 -2.40
C VAL A 405 14.34 -4.06 -3.34
N GLY A 406 15.04 -2.92 -3.24
CA GLY A 406 16.28 -2.65 -3.97
C GLY A 406 17.47 -2.59 -3.04
N THR A 407 18.67 -2.38 -3.58
CA THR A 407 19.90 -2.24 -2.78
C THR A 407 20.64 -0.92 -3.02
N ASP A 408 20.18 -0.16 -4.01
CA ASP A 408 20.81 1.09 -4.44
C ASP A 408 19.75 2.10 -4.93
N PHE A 409 19.97 3.39 -4.63
CA PHE A 409 19.02 4.44 -5.00
C PHE A 409 18.98 4.67 -6.53
N GLU A 410 20.10 4.54 -7.24
CA GLU A 410 20.11 4.70 -8.70
C GLU A 410 19.41 3.54 -9.40
N GLU A 411 19.53 2.32 -8.89
CA GLU A 411 18.78 1.15 -9.38
C GLU A 411 17.28 1.36 -9.22
N ILE A 412 16.83 1.78 -8.02
CA ILE A 412 15.43 2.09 -7.76
C ILE A 412 14.94 3.23 -8.68
N ARG A 413 15.73 4.29 -8.89
CA ARG A 413 15.38 5.38 -9.80
C ARG A 413 15.24 4.89 -11.24
N LYS A 414 16.18 4.08 -11.73
CA LYS A 414 16.15 3.51 -13.09
C LYS A 414 14.94 2.59 -13.28
N LEU A 415 14.63 1.76 -12.28
CA LEU A 415 13.43 0.94 -12.26
C LEU A 415 12.17 1.80 -12.35
N SER A 416 12.09 2.85 -11.54
CA SER A 416 10.97 3.80 -11.51
C SER A 416 10.75 4.43 -12.88
N LYS A 417 11.82 4.93 -13.48
CA LYS A 417 11.80 5.47 -14.84
C LYS A 417 11.34 4.42 -15.84
N LYS A 418 11.91 3.22 -15.82
CA LYS A 418 11.56 2.13 -16.75
C LYS A 418 10.08 1.75 -16.68
N TRP A 419 9.51 1.66 -15.47
CA TRP A 419 8.10 1.31 -15.30
C TRP A 419 7.18 2.46 -15.72
N LEU A 420 7.42 3.68 -15.24
CA LEU A 420 6.56 4.84 -15.53
C LEU A 420 6.63 5.27 -17.01
N GLN A 421 7.75 5.06 -17.69
CA GLN A 421 7.88 5.31 -19.14
C GLN A 421 7.02 4.38 -20.02
N LYS A 422 6.47 3.29 -19.45
CA LYS A 422 5.45 2.48 -20.15
C LYS A 422 4.12 3.27 -20.33
N GLY A 423 3.98 4.44 -19.71
CA GLY A 423 2.77 5.27 -19.80
C GLY A 423 1.57 4.51 -19.25
N LYS A 424 0.42 4.60 -19.93
CA LYS A 424 -0.81 3.88 -19.53
C LYS A 424 -0.63 2.36 -19.44
N ALA A 425 0.37 1.78 -20.12
CA ALA A 425 0.65 0.36 -20.00
C ALA A 425 1.24 -0.04 -18.63
N CYS A 426 1.70 0.90 -17.79
CA CYS A 426 2.11 0.59 -16.40
C CYS A 426 0.91 0.22 -15.51
N ALA A 427 -0.32 0.59 -15.91
CA ALA A 427 -1.57 0.25 -15.25
C ALA A 427 -2.07 -1.18 -15.55
N THR A 428 -1.20 -2.06 -16.06
CA THR A 428 -1.47 -3.49 -16.16
C THR A 428 -0.49 -4.28 -15.28
N PRO A 429 -0.92 -5.37 -14.63
CA PRO A 429 -0.02 -6.16 -13.79
C PRO A 429 1.14 -6.78 -14.59
N GLU A 430 0.92 -7.15 -15.85
CA GLU A 430 1.96 -7.71 -16.72
C GLU A 430 3.10 -6.71 -16.97
N SER A 431 2.88 -5.42 -16.73
CA SER A 431 3.90 -4.38 -16.87
C SER A 431 5.06 -4.52 -15.89
N VAL A 432 4.95 -5.36 -14.85
CA VAL A 432 6.01 -5.54 -13.86
C VAL A 432 6.72 -6.89 -13.97
N ALA A 433 6.20 -7.83 -14.77
CA ALA A 433 6.70 -9.21 -14.84
C ALA A 433 8.15 -9.33 -15.34
N ASP A 434 8.59 -8.39 -16.18
CA ASP A 434 9.93 -8.36 -16.78
C ASP A 434 10.91 -7.41 -16.07
N LEU A 435 10.47 -6.76 -15.00
CA LEU A 435 11.29 -5.83 -14.25
C LEU A 435 12.26 -6.58 -13.33
N LYS A 436 13.36 -5.92 -12.98
CA LYS A 436 14.31 -6.39 -11.98
C LYS A 436 14.67 -5.19 -11.10
N PRO A 437 14.61 -5.32 -9.77
CA PRO A 437 15.12 -4.30 -8.86
C PRO A 437 16.62 -4.11 -9.05
#